data_AF-A0A4Z1JBX8-F1
#
_entry.id   AF-A0A4Z1JBX8-F1
#
_cell.length_a   1.000
_cell.length_b   1.000
_cell.length_c   1.000
_cell.angle_alpha   90.00
_cell.angle_beta   90.00
_cell.angle_gamma   90.00
#
_symmetry.space_group_name_H-M   'P 1'
#
loop_
_entity.id
_entity.type
_entity.pdbx_description
1 polymer ?
#
loop_
_entity_poly.entity_id
_entity_poly.type
_entity_poly.pdbx_seq_one_letter_code
_entity_poly.pdbx_strand_id
1 'polypeptide(L)'
;MNNNETYPEMDPQSQRIIEDLAASMREDEAFAEYTTDRETELQMYIEQRRAHLKIFIEERQLYRQMYIEERQKRLEKERKEARFSLFISQVMIVLFVAFFVHIVCKYCV
;
A
#
# COMPACT_ATOMS: atom_id res chain seq x y z
N MET A 1 25.54 -37.69 -11.73
CA MET A 1 26.78 -37.22 -11.06
C MET A 1 26.50 -37.16 -9.58
N ASN A 2 27.31 -37.86 -8.77
CA ASN A 2 27.19 -37.88 -7.32
C ASN A 2 28.16 -36.84 -6.77
N ASN A 3 27.65 -35.79 -6.14
CA ASN A 3 28.44 -34.65 -5.67
C ASN A 3 28.77 -34.89 -4.19
N ASN A 4 29.57 -35.92 -3.91
CA ASN A 4 30.16 -36.06 -2.59
C ASN A 4 31.39 -35.15 -2.53
N GLU A 5 31.18 -33.89 -2.18
CA GLU A 5 32.26 -33.01 -1.77
C GLU A 5 32.85 -33.57 -0.48
N THR A 6 33.85 -34.44 -0.64
CA THR A 6 34.73 -34.87 0.44
C THR A 6 35.51 -33.65 0.88
N TYR A 7 35.04 -32.98 1.94
CA TYR A 7 35.81 -31.95 2.62
C TYR A 7 37.16 -32.55 3.00
N PRO A 8 38.30 -31.90 2.69
CA PRO A 8 39.60 -32.39 3.14
C PRO A 8 39.57 -32.47 4.65
N GLU A 9 39.81 -33.68 5.18
CA GLU A 9 39.90 -33.93 6.61
C GLU A 9 40.98 -33.01 7.18
N MET A 10 40.56 -32.03 7.98
CA MET A 10 41.42 -30.95 8.42
C MET A 10 42.40 -31.50 9.46
N ASP A 11 43.70 -31.32 9.23
CA ASP A 11 44.71 -31.81 10.15
C ASP A 11 44.54 -31.16 11.54
N PRO A 12 44.62 -31.93 12.64
CA PRO A 12 44.35 -31.44 14.00
C PRO A 12 45.27 -30.28 14.44
N GLN A 13 46.46 -30.13 13.86
CA GLN A 13 47.32 -28.98 14.12
C GLN A 13 46.78 -27.71 13.46
N SER A 14 46.27 -27.83 12.23
CA SER A 14 45.67 -26.73 11.49
C SER A 14 44.40 -26.22 12.19
N GLN A 15 43.62 -27.13 12.76
CA GLN A 15 42.42 -26.79 13.54
C GLN A 15 42.76 -25.99 14.79
N ARG A 16 43.82 -26.38 15.54
CA ARG A 16 44.30 -25.60 16.69
C ARG A 16 44.79 -24.20 16.32
N ILE A 17 45.50 -24.06 15.20
CA ILE A 17 45.99 -22.75 14.73
C ILE A 17 44.81 -21.82 14.40
N ILE A 18 43.77 -22.36 13.77
CA ILE A 18 42.56 -21.60 13.45
C ILE A 18 41.81 -21.19 14.73
N GLU A 19 41.69 -22.09 15.70
CA GLU A 19 41.04 -21.80 16.99
C GLU A 19 41.81 -20.74 17.80
N ASP A 20 43.14 -20.83 17.85
CA ASP A 20 44.01 -19.87 18.53
C ASP A 20 43.97 -18.49 17.86
N LEU A 21 44.01 -18.45 16.52
CA LEU A 21 43.87 -17.22 15.76
C LEU A 21 42.46 -16.60 15.92
N ALA A 22 41.41 -17.43 15.94
CA ALA A 22 40.06 -16.97 16.19
C ALA A 22 39.88 -16.43 17.62
N ALA A 23 40.55 -17.04 18.61
CA ALA A 23 40.58 -16.53 19.98
C ALA A 23 41.30 -15.18 20.06
N SER A 24 42.46 -15.03 19.41
CA SER A 24 43.19 -13.76 19.43
C SER A 24 42.45 -12.62 18.71
N MET A 25 41.78 -12.91 17.59
CA MET A 25 40.91 -11.94 16.92
C MET A 25 39.67 -11.57 17.75
N ARG A 26 39.21 -12.44 18.64
CA ARG A 26 38.08 -12.18 19.54
C ARG A 26 38.47 -11.29 20.73
N GLU A 27 39.74 -11.32 21.11
CA GLU A 27 40.33 -10.46 22.14
C GLU A 27 40.79 -9.10 21.58
N ASP A 28 40.92 -8.98 20.26
CA ASP A 28 41.20 -7.72 19.59
C ASP A 28 39.98 -6.79 19.61
N GLU A 29 40.04 -5.78 20.48
CA GLU A 29 39.00 -4.76 20.65
C GLU A 29 38.64 -4.05 19.33
N ALA A 30 39.61 -3.84 18.42
CA ALA A 30 39.37 -3.19 17.14
C ALA A 30 38.53 -4.07 16.19
N PHE A 31 38.72 -5.40 16.25
CA PHE A 31 37.91 -6.34 15.48
C PHE A 31 36.50 -6.47 16.07
N ALA A 32 36.36 -6.48 17.39
CA ALA A 32 35.06 -6.46 18.07
C ALA A 32 34.27 -5.17 17.77
N GLU A 33 34.94 -4.01 17.75
CA GLU A 33 34.33 -2.73 17.37
C GLU A 33 33.87 -2.76 15.91
N TYR A 34 34.73 -3.19 14.98
CA TYR A 34 34.37 -3.31 13.57
C TYR A 34 33.13 -4.20 13.33
N THR A 35 33.07 -5.35 14.00
CA THR A 35 31.94 -6.28 13.87
C THR A 35 30.65 -5.71 14.46
N THR A 36 30.74 -5.02 15.59
CA THR A 36 29.61 -4.33 16.23
C THR A 36 29.07 -3.19 15.37
N ASP A 37 29.96 -2.39 14.78
CA ASP A 37 29.58 -1.32 13.85
C ASP A 37 28.86 -1.87 12.62
N ARG A 38 29.34 -2.99 12.08
CA ARG A 38 28.69 -3.66 10.94
C ARG A 38 27.32 -4.23 11.29
N GLU A 39 27.18 -4.83 12.46
CA GLU A 39 25.88 -5.31 12.93
C GLU A 39 24.90 -4.15 13.10
N THR A 40 25.35 -3.04 13.70
CA THR A 40 24.54 -1.84 13.91
C THR A 40 24.13 -1.20 12.58
N GLU A 41 25.04 -1.10 11.61
CA GLU A 41 24.75 -0.61 10.25
C GLU A 41 23.66 -1.47 9.57
N LEU A 42 23.79 -2.80 9.69
CA LEU A 42 22.82 -3.73 9.12
C LEU A 42 21.45 -3.61 9.80
N GLN A 43 21.41 -3.50 11.12
CA GLN A 43 20.17 -3.29 11.88
C GLN A 43 19.48 -1.99 11.46
N MET A 44 20.23 -0.90 11.34
CA MET A 44 19.72 0.39 10.90
C MET A 44 19.15 0.31 9.48
N TYR A 45 19.83 -0.37 8.56
CA TYR A 45 19.33 -0.61 7.20
C TYR A 45 18.02 -1.42 7.21
N ILE A 46 17.93 -2.47 8.02
CA ILE A 46 16.71 -3.28 8.16
C ILE A 46 15.56 -2.43 8.70
N GLU A 47 15.80 -1.61 9.72
CA GLU A 47 14.79 -0.72 10.30
C GLU A 47 14.31 0.32 9.28
N GLN A 48 15.23 0.95 8.54
CA GLN A 48 14.86 1.87 7.46
C GLN A 48 13.99 1.19 6.41
N ARG A 49 14.32 -0.04 6.01
CA ARG A 49 13.50 -0.81 5.06
C ARG A 49 12.13 -1.16 5.62
N ARG A 50 12.04 -1.53 6.90
CA ARG A 50 10.75 -1.79 7.58
C ARG A 50 9.88 -0.54 7.64
N ALA A 51 10.46 0.61 8.03
CA ALA A 51 9.75 1.88 8.09
C ALA A 51 9.24 2.30 6.72
N HIS A 52 10.08 2.21 5.68
CA HIS A 52 9.69 2.54 4.31
C HIS A 52 8.57 1.63 3.80
N LEU A 53 8.63 0.33 4.09
CA LEU A 53 7.56 -0.60 3.70
C LEU A 53 6.24 -0.28 4.42
N LYS A 54 6.31 0.10 5.70
CA LYS A 54 5.13 0.51 6.47
C LYS A 54 4.46 1.74 5.84
N ILE A 55 5.25 2.78 5.54
CA ILE A 55 4.78 4.00 4.87
C ILE A 55 4.11 3.64 3.54
N PHE A 56 4.77 2.83 2.71
CA PHE A 56 4.22 2.41 1.41
C PHE A 56 2.87 1.67 1.53
N ILE A 57 2.71 0.83 2.55
CA ILE A 57 1.44 0.14 2.81
C ILE A 57 0.35 1.12 3.24
N GLU A 58 0.67 2.04 4.16
CA GLU A 58 -0.27 3.05 4.65
C GLU A 58 -0.73 3.98 3.51
N GLU A 59 0.20 4.49 2.70
CA GLU A 59 -0.12 5.33 1.54
C GLU A 59 -1.01 4.60 0.53
N ARG A 60 -0.72 3.33 0.27
CA ARG A 60 -1.53 2.51 -0.65
C ARG A 60 -2.95 2.27 -0.12
N GLN A 61 -3.09 2.08 1.20
CA GLN A 61 -4.41 1.95 1.84
C GLN A 61 -5.18 3.27 1.76
N LEU A 62 -4.53 4.39 2.04
CA LEU A 62 -5.12 5.73 1.97
C LEU A 62 -5.59 6.05 0.54
N TYR A 63 -4.75 5.79 -0.46
CA TYR A 63 -5.11 6.01 -1.87
C TYR A 63 -6.33 5.18 -2.28
N ARG A 64 -6.38 3.91 -1.86
CA ARG A 64 -7.54 3.05 -2.13
C ARG A 64 -8.82 3.60 -1.48
N GLN A 65 -8.74 4.06 -0.23
CA GLN A 65 -9.89 4.63 0.47
C GLN A 65 -10.40 5.89 -0.25
N MET A 66 -9.49 6.80 -0.59
CA MET A 66 -9.82 8.02 -1.33
C MET A 66 -10.50 7.72 -2.67
N TYR A 67 -9.95 6.76 -3.44
CA TYR A 67 -10.53 6.37 -4.72
C TYR A 67 -11.96 5.81 -4.57
N ILE A 68 -12.20 4.97 -3.56
CA ILE A 68 -13.52 4.41 -3.28
C ILE A 68 -14.50 5.53 -2.91
N GLU A 69 -14.09 6.43 -2.02
CA GLU A 69 -14.93 7.54 -1.56
C GLU A 69 -15.30 8.49 -2.71
N GLU A 70 -14.34 8.86 -3.55
CA GLU A 70 -14.60 9.68 -4.73
C GLU A 70 -15.57 8.99 -5.70
N ARG A 71 -15.40 7.68 -5.91
CA ARG A 71 -16.30 6.92 -6.78
C ARG A 71 -17.72 6.87 -6.21
N GLN A 72 -17.86 6.67 -4.89
CA GLN A 72 -19.15 6.68 -4.22
C GLN A 72 -19.82 8.07 -4.33
N LYS A 73 -19.10 9.15 -4.03
CA LYS A 73 -19.57 10.53 -4.18
C LYS A 73 -20.05 10.82 -5.61
N ARG A 74 -19.30 10.37 -6.62
CA ARG A 74 -19.69 10.52 -8.03
C ARG A 74 -21.00 9.78 -8.34
N LEU A 75 -21.11 8.52 -7.93
CA LEU A 75 -22.31 7.72 -8.16
C LEU A 75 -23.54 8.29 -7.44
N GLU A 76 -23.36 8.84 -6.23
CA GLU A 76 -24.44 9.53 -5.52
C GLU A 76 -24.90 10.78 -6.24
N LYS A 77 -23.95 11.56 -6.77
CA LYS A 77 -24.25 12.75 -7.58
C LYS A 77 -25.04 12.37 -8.83
N GLU A 78 -24.58 11.38 -9.59
CA GLU A 78 -25.27 10.88 -10.78
C GLU A 78 -26.70 10.40 -10.45
N ARG A 79 -26.88 9.67 -9.34
CA ARG A 79 -28.22 9.25 -8.86
C ARG A 79 -29.12 10.41 -8.46
N LYS A 80 -28.57 11.47 -7.87
CA LYS A 80 -29.32 12.68 -7.52
C LYS A 80 -29.74 13.45 -8.77
N GLU A 81 -28.82 13.61 -9.72
CA GLU A 81 -29.08 14.26 -11.00
C GLU A 81 -30.16 13.52 -11.81
N ALA A 82 -30.08 12.19 -11.88
CA ALA A 82 -31.12 11.38 -12.54
C ALA A 82 -32.50 11.55 -11.89
N ARG A 83 -32.57 11.53 -10.56
CA ARG A 83 -33.83 11.77 -9.83
C ARG A 83 -34.38 13.18 -10.05
N PHE A 84 -33.51 14.18 -10.04
CA PHE A 84 -33.89 15.56 -10.31
C PHE A 84 -34.42 15.73 -11.74
N SER A 85 -33.77 15.11 -12.73
CA SER A 85 -34.24 15.11 -14.12
C SER A 85 -35.64 14.51 -14.25
N LEU A 86 -35.90 13.38 -13.61
CA LEU A 86 -37.24 12.77 -13.60
C LEU A 86 -38.28 13.68 -12.93
N PHE A 87 -37.92 14.30 -11.81
CA PHE A 87 -38.80 15.25 -11.12
C PHE A 87 -39.16 16.44 -12.01
N ILE A 88 -38.17 17.07 -12.67
CA ILE A 88 -38.43 18.18 -13.59
C ILE A 88 -39.30 17.72 -14.77
N SER A 89 -39.06 16.54 -15.33
CA SER A 89 -39.90 15.99 -16.39
C SER A 89 -41.36 15.85 -15.94
N GLN A 90 -41.61 15.31 -14.75
CA GLN A 90 -42.97 15.20 -14.20
C GLN A 90 -43.63 16.57 -13.99
N VAL A 91 -42.91 17.53 -13.41
CA VAL A 91 -43.43 18.89 -13.20
C VAL A 91 -43.79 19.54 -14.54
N MET A 92 -42.93 19.42 -15.56
CA MET A 92 -43.19 19.97 -16.89
C MET A 92 -44.42 19.35 -17.54
N ILE A 93 -44.63 18.04 -17.42
CA ILE A 93 -45.83 17.36 -17.92
C ILE A 93 -47.09 17.92 -17.24
N VAL A 94 -47.08 18.04 -15.91
CA VAL A 94 -48.23 18.58 -15.16
C VAL A 94 -48.54 20.02 -15.58
N LEU A 95 -47.51 20.87 -15.71
CA LEU A 95 -47.68 22.25 -16.18
C LEU A 95 -48.24 22.31 -17.59
N PHE A 96 -47.75 21.46 -18.50
CA PHE A 96 -48.26 21.36 -19.86
C PHE A 96 -49.74 20.97 -19.88
N VAL A 97 -50.12 19.94 -19.13
CA VAL A 97 -51.52 19.49 -19.05
C VAL A 97 -52.40 20.59 -18.47
N ALA A 98 -51.98 21.25 -17.38
CA ALA A 98 -52.73 22.35 -16.78
C ALA A 98 -52.90 23.53 -17.75
N PHE A 99 -51.85 23.87 -18.51
CA PHE A 99 -51.90 24.91 -19.53
C PHE A 99 -52.88 24.56 -20.66
N PHE A 100 -52.86 23.32 -21.16
CA PHE A 100 -53.83 22.85 -22.16
C PHE A 100 -55.26 22.91 -21.65
N VAL A 101 -55.52 22.46 -20.42
CA VAL A 101 -56.85 22.55 -19.79
C VAL A 101 -57.31 24.01 -19.71
N HIS A 102 -56.43 24.92 -19.27
CA HIS A 102 -56.75 26.34 -19.21
C HIS A 102 -57.09 26.92 -20.59
N ILE A 103 -56.35 26.57 -21.64
CA ILE A 103 -56.67 26.98 -23.02
C ILE A 103 -58.04 26.44 -23.44
N VAL A 104 -58.28 25.14 -23.31
CA VAL A 104 -59.55 24.53 -23.72
C VAL A 104 -60.73 25.16 -22.97
N CYS A 105 -60.64 25.35 -21.65
CA CYS A 105 -61.69 26.01 -20.87
C CYS A 105 -61.94 27.46 -21.30
N LYS A 106 -60.93 28.18 -21.79
CA LYS A 106 -61.05 29.59 -22.19
C LYS A 106 -61.54 29.78 -23.63
N TYR A 107 -61.28 28.83 -24.52
CA TYR A 107 -61.56 28.95 -25.96
C TYR A 107 -62.63 27.98 -26.48
N CYS A 108 -63.07 26.98 -25.71
CA CYS A 108 -64.18 26.09 -26.06
C CYS A 108 -65.50 26.39 -25.32
N VAL A 109 -65.57 27.45 -24.51
CA VAL A 109 -66.80 28.04 -23.97
C VAL A 109 -67.02 29.38 -24.65
#